data_AF-A0A2V6GLH3-F1
#
_entry.id   AF-A0A2V6GLH3-F1
#
_cell.length_a   1.000
_cell.length_b   1.000
_cell.length_c   1.000
_cell.angle_alpha   90.00
_cell.angle_beta   90.00
_cell.angle_gamma   90.00
#
_symmetry.space_group_name_H-M   'P 1'
#
loop_
_entity.id
_entity.type
_entity.pdbx_description
1 polymer ?
#
loop_
_entity_poly.entity_id
_entity_poly.type
_entity_poly.pdbx_seq_one_letter_code
_entity_poly.pdbx_strand_id
1 'polypeptide(L)'
;MPTDGRTVYVRLYSQVNGSWVSNGYTYKAFNPSATPTPTPTPVPTPTPTATPTPTPTPTPTATPTPTATPTPTATPTATPTPTPTPTPTPTATATPTPTATPTPGPTVATPFISPNGGTFSQKVTVHIFCITSGATIYYTANGSTPTTSSSLYPSEGILLSGTGSKTVKAIGVKSGLSNSAVATATFNITP
;
A
#
# COMPACT_ATOMS: atom_id res chain seq x y z
N MET A 1 14.62 20.74 -25.90
CA MET A 1 15.05 20.50 -24.50
C MET A 1 15.78 19.17 -24.45
N PRO A 2 16.77 18.99 -23.56
CA PRO A 2 17.47 17.71 -23.39
C PRO A 2 16.52 16.54 -23.13
N THR A 3 16.88 15.35 -23.61
CA THR A 3 16.10 14.11 -23.45
C THR A 3 16.93 12.94 -22.91
N ASP A 4 17.98 13.26 -22.14
CA ASP A 4 19.02 12.33 -21.71
C ASP A 4 19.02 12.12 -20.18
N GLY A 5 17.96 12.54 -19.48
CA GLY A 5 17.87 12.35 -18.03
C GLY A 5 18.64 13.39 -17.21
N ARG A 6 19.39 14.31 -17.84
CA ARG A 6 20.20 15.31 -17.14
C ARG A 6 19.33 16.36 -16.43
N THR A 7 19.88 17.00 -15.40
CA THR A 7 19.24 18.15 -14.77
C THR A 7 19.34 19.38 -15.68
N VAL A 8 18.22 20.06 -15.88
CA VAL A 8 18.08 21.31 -16.62
C VAL A 8 17.77 22.41 -15.61
N TYR A 9 18.56 23.48 -15.66
CA TYR A 9 18.35 24.68 -14.86
C TYR A 9 17.64 25.72 -15.71
N VAL A 10 16.44 26.11 -15.29
CA VAL A 10 15.62 27.12 -15.97
C VAL A 10 15.54 28.33 -15.06
N ARG A 11 15.84 29.52 -15.59
CA ARG A 11 15.62 30.79 -14.89
C ARG A 11 14.57 31.58 -15.63
N LEU A 12 13.42 31.77 -14.98
CA LEU A 12 12.34 32.57 -15.52
C LEU A 12 12.49 34.01 -15.03
N TYR A 13 12.47 34.97 -15.94
CA TYR A 13 12.48 36.39 -15.63
C TYR A 13 11.08 36.97 -15.83
N SER A 14 10.55 37.61 -14.80
CA SER A 14 9.26 38.28 -14.79
C SER A 14 9.47 39.76 -14.51
N GLN A 15 8.87 40.63 -15.31
CA GLN A 15 8.89 42.07 -15.03
C GLN A 15 7.73 42.40 -14.08
N VAL A 16 8.06 42.83 -12.86
CA VAL A 16 7.08 43.21 -11.82
C VAL A 16 7.35 44.66 -11.43
N ASN A 17 6.38 45.54 -11.68
CA ASN A 17 6.45 46.97 -11.37
C ASN A 17 7.72 47.66 -11.95
N GLY A 18 8.08 47.34 -13.19
CA GLY A 18 9.25 47.89 -13.88
C GLY A 18 10.59 47.24 -13.51
N SER A 19 10.64 46.37 -12.49
CA SER A 19 11.84 45.64 -12.08
C SER A 19 11.79 44.18 -12.52
N TRP A 20 12.93 43.64 -12.95
CA TRP A 20 13.06 42.23 -13.28
C TRP A 20 13.23 41.38 -12.02
N VAL A 21 12.30 40.45 -11.82
CA VAL A 21 12.37 39.42 -10.79
C VAL A 21 12.67 38.09 -11.47
N SER A 22 13.57 37.28 -10.92
CA SER A 22 13.88 35.97 -11.50
C SER A 22 13.65 34.83 -10.52
N ASN A 23 13.04 33.75 -11.00
CA ASN A 23 12.88 32.50 -10.24
C ASN A 23 13.64 31.36 -10.94
N GLY A 24 14.40 30.59 -10.16
CA GLY A 24 15.12 29.41 -10.63
C GLY A 24 14.30 28.15 -10.44
N TYR A 25 14.32 27.27 -11.44
CA TYR A 25 13.68 25.98 -11.42
C TYR A 25 14.67 24.91 -11.89
N THR A 26 14.63 23.75 -11.24
CA THR A 26 15.41 22.57 -11.62
C THR A 26 14.47 21.50 -12.14
N TYR A 27 14.71 21.01 -13.35
CA TYR A 27 13.96 19.93 -13.97
C TYR A 27 14.88 18.77 -14.30
N LYS A 28 14.40 17.53 -14.18
CA LYS A 28 15.11 16.38 -14.74
C LYS A 28 14.57 16.12 -16.15
N ALA A 29 15.45 16.11 -17.16
CA ALA A 29 15.08 15.83 -18.54
C ALA A 29 14.46 14.43 -18.66
N PHE A 30 13.48 14.28 -19.55
CA PHE A 30 12.89 12.99 -19.89
C PHE A 30 13.97 12.08 -20.51
N ASN A 31 14.09 10.80 -20.11
CA ASN A 31 15.00 9.83 -20.77
C ASN A 31 14.19 8.64 -21.32
N PRO A 32 13.92 8.57 -22.63
CA PRO A 32 13.18 7.46 -23.23
C PRO A 32 13.97 6.15 -23.29
N SER A 33 15.29 6.17 -23.05
CA SER A 33 16.19 5.01 -23.25
C SER A 33 16.48 4.20 -21.99
N ALA A 34 15.83 4.49 -20.87
CA ALA A 34 15.94 3.63 -19.69
C ALA A 34 15.18 2.32 -19.95
N THR A 35 15.87 1.33 -20.53
CA THR A 35 15.34 -0.03 -20.70
C THR A 35 15.01 -0.59 -19.31
N PRO A 36 13.76 -1.03 -19.05
CA PRO A 36 13.45 -1.67 -17.79
C PRO A 36 14.30 -2.94 -17.67
N THR A 37 15.05 -3.07 -16.58
CA THR A 37 15.77 -4.30 -16.23
C THR A 37 14.78 -5.47 -16.22
N PRO A 38 15.09 -6.62 -16.86
CA PRO A 38 14.16 -7.76 -16.89
C PRO A 38 13.83 -8.20 -15.46
N THR A 39 12.53 -8.28 -15.16
CA THR A 39 12.02 -8.78 -13.88
C THR A 39 12.33 -10.28 -13.75
N PRO A 40 12.89 -10.76 -12.63
CA PRO A 40 13.14 -12.19 -12.44
C PRO A 40 11.83 -12.99 -12.47
N THR A 41 11.88 -14.17 -13.10
CA THR A 41 10.74 -15.11 -13.19
C THR A 41 10.37 -15.65 -11.80
N PRO A 42 9.10 -15.62 -11.39
CA PRO A 42 8.69 -16.16 -10.09
C PRO A 42 8.85 -17.69 -10.02
N VAL A 43 9.35 -18.19 -8.88
CA VAL A 43 9.47 -19.62 -8.55
C VAL A 43 8.11 -20.12 -8.02
N PRO A 44 7.63 -21.32 -8.39
CA PRO A 44 6.33 -21.83 -7.92
C PRO A 44 6.29 -22.00 -6.39
N THR A 45 5.17 -21.59 -5.79
CA THR A 45 4.89 -21.68 -4.34
C THR A 45 4.47 -23.10 -3.95
N PRO A 46 5.00 -23.69 -2.86
CA PRO A 46 4.53 -24.99 -2.37
C PRO A 46 3.10 -24.91 -1.82
N THR A 47 2.29 -25.95 -2.09
CA THR A 47 0.91 -26.08 -1.63
C THR A 47 0.84 -26.32 -0.11
N PRO A 48 -0.03 -25.62 0.65
CA PRO A 48 -0.13 -25.81 2.10
C PRO A 48 -0.65 -27.20 2.46
N THR A 49 -0.04 -27.81 3.48
CA THR A 49 -0.46 -29.10 4.06
C THR A 49 -1.57 -28.89 5.09
N ALA A 50 -2.60 -29.75 5.09
CA ALA A 50 -3.74 -29.64 5.99
C ALA A 50 -3.35 -29.75 7.47
N THR A 51 -3.92 -28.89 8.30
CA THR A 51 -3.75 -28.88 9.77
C THR A 51 -4.49 -30.06 10.41
N PRO A 52 -3.89 -30.83 11.33
CA PRO A 52 -4.58 -31.95 12.00
C PRO A 52 -5.68 -31.46 12.93
N THR A 53 -6.82 -32.16 12.91
CA THR A 53 -8.00 -31.89 13.75
C THR A 53 -7.76 -32.33 15.21
N PRO A 54 -8.12 -31.52 16.23
CA PRO A 54 -7.95 -31.90 17.63
C PRO A 54 -8.85 -33.09 18.04
N THR A 55 -8.29 -33.99 18.85
CA THR A 55 -8.98 -35.17 19.41
C THR A 55 -9.86 -34.76 20.61
N PRO A 56 -11.10 -35.26 20.74
CA PRO A 56 -11.99 -34.91 21.85
C PRO A 56 -11.48 -35.41 23.21
N THR A 57 -11.64 -34.57 24.24
CA THR A 57 -11.29 -34.83 25.64
C THR A 57 -12.27 -35.82 26.29
N PRO A 58 -11.82 -36.82 27.07
CA PRO A 58 -12.72 -37.76 27.74
C PRO A 58 -13.56 -37.08 28.84
N THR A 59 -14.84 -37.46 28.90
CA THR A 59 -15.83 -36.99 29.88
C THR A 59 -15.57 -37.61 31.27
N PRO A 60 -15.64 -36.84 32.37
CA PRO A 60 -15.41 -37.36 33.72
C PRO A 60 -16.49 -38.36 34.16
N THR A 61 -16.06 -39.48 34.72
CA THR A 61 -16.91 -40.54 35.29
C THR A 61 -17.48 -40.13 36.65
N ALA A 62 -18.74 -40.49 36.92
CA ALA A 62 -19.45 -40.15 38.15
C ALA A 62 -18.78 -40.67 39.43
N THR A 63 -18.79 -39.83 40.47
CA THR A 63 -18.26 -40.08 41.81
C THR A 63 -19.09 -41.13 42.56
N PRO A 64 -18.47 -42.16 43.17
CA PRO A 64 -19.21 -43.14 43.97
C PRO A 64 -19.70 -42.56 45.31
N THR A 65 -20.89 -43.01 45.72
CA THR A 65 -21.60 -42.68 46.98
C THR A 65 -20.90 -43.29 48.21
N PRO A 66 -20.79 -42.60 49.36
CA PRO A 66 -20.09 -43.11 50.54
C PRO A 66 -20.84 -44.28 51.20
N THR A 67 -20.08 -45.31 51.60
CA THR A 67 -20.54 -46.49 52.37
C THR A 67 -20.09 -46.36 53.83
N ALA A 68 -20.82 -47.00 54.75
CA ALA A 68 -20.75 -46.86 56.20
C ALA A 68 -19.35 -47.03 56.84
N THR A 69 -19.14 -46.29 57.92
CA THR A 69 -17.93 -46.14 58.74
C THR A 69 -17.43 -47.46 59.35
N PRO A 70 -16.19 -47.90 59.06
CA PRO A 70 -15.52 -48.95 59.82
C PRO A 70 -14.84 -48.42 61.10
N THR A 71 -14.87 -49.27 62.13
CA THR A 71 -14.23 -49.19 63.46
C THR A 71 -12.70 -48.96 63.38
N PRO A 72 -12.07 -48.21 64.32
CA PRO A 72 -10.65 -47.88 64.25
C PRO A 72 -9.76 -49.13 64.27
N THR A 73 -8.99 -49.31 63.22
CA THR A 73 -7.96 -50.35 63.08
C THR A 73 -6.59 -49.67 62.85
N ALA A 74 -5.55 -50.31 63.40
CA ALA A 74 -4.17 -49.88 63.60
C ALA A 74 -3.59 -48.75 62.72
N THR A 75 -2.81 -47.89 63.39
CA THR A 75 -1.97 -46.82 62.85
C THR A 75 -1.23 -47.23 61.57
N PRO A 76 -1.42 -46.52 60.44
CA PRO A 76 -0.70 -46.82 59.21
C PRO A 76 0.77 -46.46 59.36
N THR A 77 1.64 -47.39 58.99
CA THR A 77 3.07 -47.14 58.79
C THR A 77 3.24 -46.25 57.55
N ALA A 78 4.10 -45.23 57.64
CA ALA A 78 4.33 -44.26 56.57
C ALA A 78 4.74 -44.96 55.26
N THR A 79 3.90 -44.82 54.23
CA THR A 79 4.23 -45.21 52.86
C THR A 79 5.30 -44.26 52.31
N PRO A 80 6.39 -44.75 51.69
CA PRO A 80 7.42 -43.87 51.14
C PRO A 80 6.83 -42.96 50.06
N THR A 81 7.13 -41.67 50.17
CA THR A 81 6.70 -40.64 49.23
C THR A 81 7.24 -40.94 47.83
N PRO A 82 6.41 -40.93 46.76
CA PRO A 82 6.89 -41.17 45.41
C PRO A 82 7.91 -40.10 45.03
N THR A 83 9.02 -40.55 44.46
CA THR A 83 10.07 -39.66 43.92
C THR A 83 9.50 -38.91 42.71
N PRO A 84 9.66 -37.58 42.62
CA PRO A 84 9.11 -36.81 41.51
C PRO A 84 9.70 -37.30 40.19
N THR A 85 8.82 -37.75 39.29
CA THR A 85 9.17 -38.09 37.91
C THR A 85 9.67 -36.83 37.19
N PRO A 86 10.82 -36.86 36.50
CA PRO A 86 11.34 -35.68 35.81
C PRO A 86 10.33 -35.17 34.79
N THR A 87 9.96 -33.90 34.92
CA THR A 87 9.10 -33.20 33.97
C THR A 87 9.83 -33.11 32.62
N PRO A 88 9.21 -33.51 31.49
CA PRO A 88 9.85 -33.39 30.18
C PRO A 88 10.22 -31.94 29.92
N THR A 89 11.49 -31.70 29.61
CA THR A 89 11.99 -30.39 29.21
C THR A 89 11.28 -29.99 27.90
N PRO A 90 10.67 -28.79 27.82
CA PRO A 90 10.02 -28.36 26.59
C PRO A 90 11.04 -28.32 25.46
N THR A 91 10.84 -29.16 24.45
CA THR A 91 11.60 -29.13 23.21
C THR A 91 11.35 -27.79 22.54
N ALA A 92 12.41 -27.03 22.24
CA ALA A 92 12.29 -25.73 21.60
C ALA A 92 11.52 -25.86 20.29
N THR A 93 10.31 -25.30 20.25
CA THR A 93 9.51 -25.18 19.03
C THR A 93 10.29 -24.33 18.04
N ALA A 94 10.61 -24.89 16.87
CA ALA A 94 11.29 -24.14 15.81
C ALA A 94 10.50 -22.86 15.51
N THR A 95 11.17 -21.71 15.60
CA THR A 95 10.60 -20.43 15.19
C THR A 95 10.21 -20.52 13.72
N PRO A 96 8.97 -20.19 13.32
CA PRO A 96 8.58 -20.26 11.92
C PRO A 96 9.51 -19.36 11.10
N THR A 97 10.11 -19.93 10.06
CA THR A 97 10.92 -19.17 9.10
C THR A 97 10.05 -18.07 8.49
N PRO A 98 10.49 -16.80 8.47
CA PRO A 98 9.68 -15.73 7.90
C PRO A 98 9.39 -16.03 6.43
N THR A 99 8.10 -16.15 6.10
CA THR A 99 7.63 -16.30 4.72
C THR A 99 7.98 -15.02 3.96
N ALA A 100 8.69 -15.15 2.84
CA ALA A 100 9.01 -14.02 1.98
C ALA A 100 7.73 -13.29 1.55
N THR A 101 7.65 -11.98 1.79
CA THR A 101 6.57 -11.14 1.28
C THR A 101 6.69 -11.06 -0.24
N PRO A 102 5.62 -11.29 -1.02
CA PRO A 102 5.69 -11.20 -2.48
C PRO A 102 6.15 -9.79 -2.87
N THR A 103 7.15 -9.70 -3.77
CA THR A 103 7.58 -8.44 -4.33
C THR A 103 6.46 -7.88 -5.24
N PRO A 104 6.00 -6.64 -5.03
CA PRO A 104 4.98 -6.03 -5.89
C PRO A 104 5.43 -6.01 -7.36
N GLY A 105 4.53 -6.36 -8.27
CA GLY A 105 4.77 -6.31 -9.72
C GLY A 105 4.96 -4.87 -10.25
N PRO A 106 5.35 -4.73 -11.53
CA PRO A 106 5.51 -3.42 -12.15
C PRO A 106 4.18 -2.65 -12.15
N THR A 107 4.24 -1.40 -11.67
CA THR A 107 3.07 -0.53 -11.49
C THR A 107 3.28 0.77 -12.26
N VAL A 108 2.20 1.33 -12.81
CA VAL A 108 2.24 2.64 -13.47
C VAL A 108 2.59 3.74 -12.46
N ALA A 109 3.46 4.66 -12.86
CA ALA A 109 3.82 5.80 -12.02
C ALA A 109 2.60 6.70 -11.74
N THR A 110 2.51 7.22 -10.52
CA THR A 110 1.46 8.16 -10.12
C THR A 110 1.44 9.40 -11.01
N PRO A 111 0.28 9.82 -11.53
CA PRO A 111 0.17 11.06 -12.28
C PRO A 111 0.61 12.27 -11.44
N PHE A 112 1.21 13.26 -12.09
CA PHE A 112 1.59 14.53 -11.51
C PHE A 112 0.63 15.62 -11.99
N ILE A 113 -0.04 16.29 -11.05
CA ILE A 113 -1.04 17.33 -11.32
C ILE A 113 -0.38 18.71 -11.15
N SER A 114 -0.52 19.59 -12.15
CA SER A 114 0.02 20.94 -12.13
C SER A 114 -1.01 21.97 -12.61
N PRO A 115 -1.34 23.01 -11.82
CA PRO A 115 -0.89 23.21 -10.45
C PRO A 115 -1.41 22.11 -9.51
N ASN A 116 -0.69 21.80 -8.43
CA ASN A 116 -1.07 20.73 -7.49
C ASN A 116 -2.11 21.20 -6.44
N GLY A 117 -3.06 22.02 -6.88
CA GLY A 117 -4.03 22.71 -6.04
C GLY A 117 -3.68 24.17 -5.75
N GLY A 118 -4.53 24.80 -4.94
CA GLY A 118 -4.41 26.21 -4.55
C GLY A 118 -5.67 27.03 -4.81
N THR A 119 -5.58 28.34 -4.59
CA THR A 119 -6.67 29.29 -4.81
C THR A 119 -6.45 30.05 -6.11
N PHE A 120 -7.48 30.13 -6.95
CA PHE A 120 -7.43 30.77 -8.27
C PHE A 120 -8.67 31.66 -8.45
N SER A 121 -8.50 32.83 -9.07
CA SER A 121 -9.64 33.71 -9.40
C SER A 121 -10.24 33.30 -10.75
N GLN A 122 -11.57 33.17 -10.77
CA GLN A 122 -12.43 32.81 -11.90
C GLN A 122 -12.21 31.41 -12.51
N LYS A 123 -10.98 31.06 -12.88
CA LYS A 123 -10.64 29.79 -13.55
C LYS A 123 -9.19 29.37 -13.38
N VAL A 124 -8.94 28.07 -13.58
CA VAL A 124 -7.59 27.49 -13.69
C VAL A 124 -7.59 26.35 -14.69
N THR A 125 -6.54 26.26 -15.51
CA THR A 125 -6.30 25.09 -16.36
C THR A 125 -5.32 24.16 -15.65
N VAL A 126 -5.72 22.90 -15.51
CA VAL A 126 -4.95 21.85 -14.83
C VAL A 126 -4.36 20.90 -15.86
N HIS A 127 -3.04 20.71 -15.80
CA HIS A 127 -2.32 19.74 -16.60
C HIS A 127 -1.92 18.52 -15.77
N ILE A 128 -2.02 17.33 -16.37
CA ILE A 128 -1.68 16.07 -15.72
C ILE A 128 -0.64 15.35 -16.57
N PHE A 129 0.45 14.93 -15.93
CA PHE A 129 1.57 14.25 -16.58
C PHE A 129 1.74 12.87 -15.97
N CYS A 130 2.15 11.88 -16.76
CA CYS A 130 2.58 10.58 -16.24
C CYS A 130 3.92 10.23 -16.87
N ILE A 131 4.91 9.86 -16.05
CA ILE A 131 6.25 9.49 -16.53
C ILE A 131 6.29 8.10 -17.17
N THR A 132 5.25 7.28 -16.96
CA THR A 132 5.14 5.97 -17.61
C THR A 132 4.75 6.20 -19.07
N SER A 133 5.73 6.08 -19.97
CA SER A 133 5.50 6.24 -21.40
C SER A 133 4.38 5.34 -21.90
N GLY A 134 3.43 5.90 -22.66
CA GLY A 134 2.28 5.17 -23.19
C GLY A 134 1.21 4.78 -22.16
N ALA A 135 1.25 5.33 -20.94
CA ALA A 135 0.13 5.21 -20.01
C ALA A 135 -1.01 6.15 -20.39
N THR A 136 -2.23 5.65 -20.31
CA THR A 136 -3.47 6.41 -20.46
C THR A 136 -3.88 6.99 -19.12
N ILE A 137 -4.26 8.27 -19.07
CA ILE A 137 -4.64 8.94 -17.82
C ILE A 137 -6.16 9.11 -17.78
N TYR A 138 -6.79 8.61 -16.72
CA TYR A 138 -8.20 8.82 -16.42
C TYR A 138 -8.36 9.71 -15.19
N TYR A 139 -9.35 10.60 -15.19
CA TYR A 139 -9.53 11.59 -14.13
C TYR A 139 -10.98 11.85 -13.74
N THR A 140 -11.15 12.47 -12.58
CA THR A 140 -12.39 13.07 -12.09
C THR A 140 -12.09 14.48 -11.56
N ALA A 141 -13.07 15.39 -11.58
CA ALA A 141 -12.95 16.76 -11.04
C ALA A 141 -13.87 17.03 -9.83
N ASN A 142 -14.67 16.04 -9.44
CA ASN A 142 -15.61 16.08 -8.33
C ASN A 142 -15.07 15.38 -7.06
N GLY A 143 -13.83 14.89 -7.08
CA GLY A 143 -13.20 14.17 -5.97
C GLY A 143 -13.54 12.68 -5.87
N SER A 144 -14.36 12.10 -6.76
CA SER A 144 -14.57 10.64 -6.82
C SER A 144 -13.29 9.91 -7.25
N THR A 145 -13.08 8.68 -6.81
CA THR A 145 -11.91 7.88 -7.24
C THR A 145 -12.02 7.55 -8.74
N PRO A 146 -11.03 7.90 -9.57
CA PRO A 146 -11.07 7.63 -11.00
C PRO A 146 -10.89 6.14 -11.30
N THR A 147 -11.54 5.69 -12.38
CA THR A 147 -11.45 4.35 -12.96
C THR A 147 -11.27 4.47 -14.47
N THR A 148 -11.10 3.35 -15.18
CA THR A 148 -11.04 3.33 -16.65
C THR A 148 -12.35 3.75 -17.33
N SER A 149 -13.45 3.84 -16.59
CA SER A 149 -14.74 4.38 -17.08
C SER A 149 -14.90 5.88 -16.81
N SER A 150 -13.94 6.50 -16.11
CA SER A 150 -13.93 7.95 -15.88
C SER A 150 -13.49 8.70 -17.14
N SER A 151 -13.50 10.03 -17.08
CA SER A 151 -13.10 10.87 -18.20
C SER A 151 -11.62 10.64 -18.56
N LEU A 152 -11.34 10.49 -19.86
CA LEU A 152 -9.98 10.47 -20.39
C LEU A 152 -9.37 11.87 -20.29
N TYR A 153 -8.13 11.97 -19.82
CA TYR A 153 -7.43 13.25 -19.73
C TYR A 153 -7.22 13.87 -21.13
N PRO A 154 -7.71 15.11 -21.37
CA PRO A 154 -7.57 15.78 -22.66
C PRO A 154 -6.18 16.43 -22.83
N SER A 155 -5.71 16.53 -24.09
CA SER A 155 -4.41 17.11 -24.43
C SER A 155 -4.26 18.57 -24.01
N GLU A 156 -5.34 19.34 -24.07
CA GLU A 156 -5.38 20.76 -23.74
C GLU A 156 -5.44 21.03 -22.22
N GLY A 157 -5.61 19.99 -21.40
CA GLY A 157 -5.79 20.12 -19.96
C GLY A 157 -7.24 20.30 -19.51
N ILE A 158 -7.45 20.32 -18.21
CA ILE A 158 -8.78 20.38 -17.58
C ILE A 158 -9.05 21.81 -17.15
N LEU A 159 -10.02 22.46 -17.78
CA LEU A 159 -10.48 23.78 -17.36
C LEU A 159 -11.42 23.65 -16.16
N LEU A 160 -11.00 24.20 -15.02
CA LEU A 160 -11.83 24.35 -13.82
C LEU A 160 -12.35 25.78 -13.73
N SER A 161 -13.67 25.94 -13.69
CA SER A 161 -14.35 27.24 -13.58
C SER A 161 -15.55 27.17 -12.63
N GLY A 162 -16.02 28.33 -12.19
CA GLY A 162 -17.16 28.45 -11.28
C GLY A 162 -16.75 28.33 -9.81
N THR A 163 -17.29 29.22 -8.99
CA THR A 163 -16.92 29.41 -7.58
C THR A 163 -17.04 28.14 -6.76
N GLY A 164 -16.06 27.89 -5.89
CA GLY A 164 -16.07 26.82 -4.92
C GLY A 164 -14.87 25.86 -5.04
N SER A 165 -14.87 24.87 -4.15
CA SER A 165 -13.84 23.83 -4.09
C SER A 165 -14.07 22.76 -5.16
N LYS A 166 -13.01 22.40 -5.87
CA LYS A 166 -12.97 21.35 -6.90
C LYS A 166 -11.80 20.43 -6.61
N THR A 167 -11.97 19.13 -6.82
CA THR A 167 -10.93 18.14 -6.52
C THR A 167 -10.65 17.32 -7.76
N VAL A 168 -9.46 17.49 -8.32
CA VAL A 168 -8.99 16.67 -9.43
C VAL A 168 -8.31 15.43 -8.87
N LYS A 169 -8.77 14.26 -9.28
CA LYS A 169 -8.09 12.98 -9.03
C LYS A 169 -7.75 12.31 -10.33
N ALA A 170 -6.61 11.63 -10.41
CA ALA A 170 -6.20 10.93 -11.63
C ALA A 170 -5.46 9.62 -11.35
N ILE A 171 -5.61 8.66 -12.27
CA ILE A 171 -4.84 7.42 -12.33
C ILE A 171 -4.22 7.26 -13.73
N GLY A 172 -3.04 6.66 -13.77
CA GLY A 172 -2.42 6.15 -14.98
C GLY A 172 -2.72 4.65 -15.13
N VAL A 173 -3.08 4.25 -16.35
CA VAL A 173 -3.41 2.87 -16.70
C VAL A 173 -2.58 2.46 -17.92
N LYS A 174 -1.98 1.28 -17.87
CA LYS A 174 -1.24 0.70 -18.99
C LYS A 174 -1.41 -0.81 -18.99
N SER A 175 -1.72 -1.38 -20.15
CA SER A 175 -1.85 -2.83 -20.30
C SER A 175 -0.59 -3.55 -19.81
N GLY A 176 -0.76 -4.61 -19.04
CA GLY A 176 0.33 -5.41 -18.47
C GLY A 176 0.99 -4.84 -17.21
N LEU A 177 0.58 -3.66 -16.72
CA LEU A 177 1.03 -3.08 -15.45
C LEU A 177 -0.15 -2.91 -14.51
N SER A 178 0.11 -2.96 -13.20
CA SER A 178 -0.89 -2.52 -12.22
C SER A 178 -1.17 -1.02 -12.37
N ASN A 179 -2.42 -0.60 -12.13
CA ASN A 179 -2.81 0.81 -12.14
C ASN A 179 -1.97 1.61 -11.13
N SER A 180 -1.72 2.88 -11.45
CA SER A 180 -1.02 3.76 -10.52
C SER A 180 -1.82 3.97 -9.24
N ALA A 181 -1.15 4.46 -8.19
CA ALA A 181 -1.86 5.11 -7.10
C ALA A 181 -2.62 6.37 -7.61
N VAL A 182 -3.60 6.82 -6.85
CA VAL A 182 -4.43 7.97 -7.19
C VAL A 182 -3.69 9.26 -6.86
N ALA A 183 -3.46 10.11 -7.86
CA ALA A 183 -3.04 11.49 -7.66
C ALA A 183 -4.24 12.34 -7.26
N THR A 184 -4.05 13.35 -6.39
CA THR A 184 -5.13 14.20 -5.89
C THR A 184 -4.66 15.65 -5.73
N ALA A 185 -5.48 16.61 -6.15
CA ALA A 185 -5.25 18.03 -5.98
C ALA A 185 -6.57 18.78 -5.77
N THR A 186 -6.57 19.78 -4.88
CA THR A 186 -7.77 20.55 -4.53
C THR A 186 -7.59 22.01 -4.91
N PHE A 187 -8.57 22.55 -5.62
CA PHE A 187 -8.58 23.90 -6.18
C PHE A 187 -9.76 24.67 -5.60
N ASN A 188 -9.50 25.84 -5.03
CA ASN A 188 -10.56 26.76 -4.61
C ASN A 188 -10.70 27.87 -5.65
N ILE A 189 -11.83 27.92 -6.34
CA ILE A 189 -12.10 28.96 -7.33
C ILE A 189 -12.88 30.08 -6.66
N THR A 190 -12.32 31.28 -6.67
CA THR A 190 -12.99 32.49 -6.18
C THR A 190 -13.65 33.22 -7.36
N PRO A 191 -14.62 34.11 -7.08
CA PRO A 191 -15.11 35.05 -8.07
C PRO A 191 -13.99 35.86 -8.76
#